data_AF-A0A9N9JIQ7-F1
#
_entry.id   AF-A0A9N9JIQ7-F1
#
_cell.length_a   1.000
_cell.length_b   1.000
_cell.length_c   1.000
_cell.angle_alpha   90.00
_cell.angle_beta   90.00
_cell.angle_gamma   90.00
#
_symmetry.space_group_name_H-M   'P 1'
#
loop_
_entity.id
_entity.type
_entity.pdbx_description
1 polymer ?
#
loop_
_entity_poly.entity_id
_entity_poly.type
_entity_poly.pdbx_seq_one_letter_code
_entity_poly.pdbx_strand_id
1 'polypeptide(L)'
;AHLYEAKGANWTCLDGSATIPYEAINDDFCDCADGSDEPECCDGSDEYDGKIKCPNICKEASAEYHKKLKEIENLRAQGIRIRNGYIEDGKKLRIQREAELNRLRTELEAAKIRVREREEMLWEIKDDVLELFGLQSYDKSNRSY
;
A
#
# COMPACT_ATOMS: atom_id res chain seq x y z
N ALA A 1 36.91 16.84 17.12
CA ALA A 1 36.48 18.04 17.86
C ALA A 1 35.50 18.76 16.95
N HIS A 2 34.25 18.99 17.36
CA HIS A 2 33.30 19.73 16.52
C HIS A 2 33.76 21.18 16.44
N LEU A 3 33.99 21.68 15.22
CA LEU A 3 34.51 23.04 14.98
C LEU A 3 33.51 24.15 15.35
N TYR A 4 32.22 23.83 15.48
CA TYR A 4 31.14 24.79 15.70
C TYR A 4 30.35 24.52 16.99
N GLU A 5 30.06 25.57 17.77
CA GLU A 5 29.18 25.49 18.94
C GLU A 5 27.70 25.47 18.53
N ALA A 6 26.93 24.53 19.08
CA ALA A 6 25.47 24.48 18.95
C ALA A 6 24.82 25.67 19.65
N LYS A 7 24.51 26.74 18.91
CA LYS A 7 23.80 27.92 19.43
C LYS A 7 22.29 27.90 19.19
N GLY A 8 21.77 26.86 18.54
CA GLY A 8 20.34 26.71 18.23
C GLY A 8 20.08 25.55 17.27
N ALA A 9 18.82 25.39 16.85
CA ALA A 9 18.40 24.35 15.90
C ALA A 9 18.82 24.65 14.45
N ASN A 10 19.12 25.91 14.15
CA ASN A 10 19.52 26.37 12.82
C ASN A 10 20.90 27.03 12.89
N TRP A 11 21.64 26.94 11.80
CA TRP A 11 22.95 27.56 11.59
C TRP A 11 22.99 28.25 10.24
N THR A 12 23.74 29.34 10.13
CA THR A 12 23.84 30.13 8.89
C THR A 12 25.25 29.99 8.34
N CYS A 13 25.35 29.69 7.04
CA CYS A 13 26.62 29.58 6.30
C CYS A 13 27.50 30.82 6.51
N LEU A 14 28.82 30.67 6.45
CA LEU A 14 29.75 31.78 6.71
C LEU A 14 29.66 32.88 5.65
N ASP A 15 29.36 32.53 4.40
CA ASP A 15 29.04 33.47 3.32
C ASP A 15 27.60 34.03 3.36
N GLY A 16 26.74 33.51 4.25
CA GLY A 16 25.34 33.87 4.35
C GLY A 16 24.44 33.34 3.23
N SER A 17 24.91 32.38 2.42
CA SER A 17 24.18 31.81 1.28
C SER A 17 22.91 31.05 1.68
N ALA A 18 22.95 30.35 2.82
CA ALA A 18 21.83 29.55 3.31
C ALA A 18 21.76 29.53 4.85
N THR A 19 20.62 29.09 5.36
CA THR A 19 20.42 28.74 6.77
C THR A 19 19.90 27.31 6.83
N ILE A 20 20.65 26.46 7.51
CA ILE A 20 20.52 25.00 7.50
C ILE A 20 20.25 24.50 8.92
N PRO A 21 19.68 23.30 9.11
CA PRO A 21 19.59 22.67 10.42
C PRO A 21 20.98 22.47 11.03
N TYR A 22 21.13 22.56 12.35
CA TYR A 22 22.43 22.32 13.00
C TYR A 22 22.91 20.87 12.82
N GLU A 23 22.01 19.92 12.59
CA GLU A 23 22.35 18.53 12.26
C GLU A 23 23.03 18.38 10.91
N ALA A 24 22.94 19.38 10.04
CA ALA A 24 23.49 19.41 8.70
C ALA A 24 24.91 20.01 8.65
N ILE A 25 25.65 19.94 9.77
CA ILE A 25 27.02 20.44 9.89
C ILE A 25 27.94 19.27 10.24
N ASN A 26 28.96 19.03 9.43
CA ASN A 26 29.78 17.81 9.44
C ASN A 26 28.92 16.55 9.27
N ASP A 27 27.96 16.59 8.35
CA ASP A 27 27.09 15.47 7.99
C ASP A 27 27.44 14.83 6.63
N ASP A 28 28.65 15.15 6.12
CA ASP A 28 29.19 14.74 4.83
C ASP A 28 28.40 15.28 3.61
N PHE A 29 27.53 16.29 3.81
CA PHE A 29 26.77 16.93 2.75
C PHE A 29 26.98 18.44 2.72
N CYS A 30 27.40 18.99 1.58
CA CYS A 30 27.59 20.43 1.45
C CYS A 30 26.24 21.10 1.16
N ASP A 31 25.59 21.57 2.22
CA ASP A 31 24.38 22.40 2.19
C ASP A 31 24.72 23.89 1.98
N CYS A 32 25.91 24.34 2.37
CA CYS A 32 26.38 25.69 2.11
C CYS A 32 27.11 25.83 0.76
N ALA A 33 26.89 26.95 0.07
CA ALA A 33 27.49 27.20 -1.24
C ALA A 33 29.02 27.40 -1.17
N ASP A 34 29.52 27.83 -0.01
CA ASP A 34 30.93 28.02 0.35
C ASP A 34 31.53 26.81 1.07
N GLY A 35 30.79 25.70 1.22
CA GLY A 35 31.24 24.50 1.92
C GLY A 35 31.56 24.69 3.40
N SER A 36 31.14 25.83 3.99
CA SER A 36 31.52 26.18 5.36
C SER A 36 30.96 25.26 6.45
N ASP A 37 29.88 24.56 6.16
CA ASP A 37 29.26 23.52 6.97
C ASP A 37 30.08 22.23 7.05
N GLU A 38 30.87 21.93 6.01
CA GLU A 38 31.68 20.72 5.89
C GLU A 38 33.19 21.05 5.81
N PRO A 39 33.83 21.47 6.91
CA PRO A 39 35.24 21.91 6.92
C PRO A 39 36.24 20.81 6.56
N GLU A 40 35.85 19.54 6.62
CA GLU A 40 36.63 18.41 6.11
C GLU A 40 36.43 18.14 4.61
N CYS A 41 35.37 18.70 4.02
CA CYS A 41 35.11 18.70 2.60
C CYS A 41 35.74 19.94 1.96
N CYS A 42 36.93 19.75 1.39
CA CYS A 42 37.66 20.85 0.80
C CYS A 42 36.95 21.40 -0.44
N ASP A 43 36.47 22.64 -0.38
CA ASP A 43 35.80 23.31 -1.51
C ASP A 43 36.79 24.10 -2.41
N GLY A 44 38.02 24.30 -1.91
CA GLY A 44 39.13 24.98 -2.57
C GLY A 44 39.02 26.51 -2.59
N SER A 45 38.12 27.11 -1.81
CA SER A 45 37.91 28.55 -1.76
C SER A 45 38.95 29.31 -0.91
N ASP A 46 39.59 28.62 0.04
CA ASP A 46 40.56 29.16 1.00
C ASP A 46 42.00 29.22 0.48
N GLU A 47 42.35 28.40 -0.51
CA GLU A 47 43.70 28.29 -1.09
C GLU A 47 43.90 29.16 -2.36
N TYR A 48 43.52 30.44 -2.26
CA TYR A 48 43.59 31.40 -3.39
C TYR A 48 45.02 31.79 -3.79
N ASP A 49 46.01 31.51 -2.95
CA ASP A 49 47.42 31.84 -3.21
C ASP A 49 48.14 30.81 -4.10
N GLY A 50 47.44 29.72 -4.45
CA GLY A 50 47.89 28.69 -5.39
C GLY A 50 48.98 27.76 -4.85
N LYS A 51 49.33 27.83 -3.56
CA LYS A 51 50.34 26.95 -2.95
C LYS A 51 49.82 25.55 -2.69
N ILE A 52 48.52 25.42 -2.43
CA ILE A 52 47.83 24.15 -2.21
C ILE A 52 46.69 24.08 -3.22
N LYS A 53 46.59 22.96 -3.95
CA LYS A 53 45.48 22.70 -4.88
C LYS A 53 44.56 21.68 -4.25
N CYS A 54 43.42 22.16 -3.76
CA CYS A 54 42.40 21.30 -3.22
C CYS A 54 41.29 21.03 -4.26
N PRO A 55 41.00 19.77 -4.60
CA PRO A 55 39.88 19.45 -5.48
C PRO A 55 38.55 19.60 -4.73
N ASN A 56 37.60 20.32 -5.32
CA ASN A 56 36.24 20.47 -4.79
C ASN A 56 35.46 19.16 -4.94
N ILE A 57 35.40 18.38 -3.86
CA ILE A 57 34.68 17.09 -3.79
C ILE A 57 33.19 17.27 -3.40
N CYS A 58 32.82 18.42 -2.83
CA CYS A 58 31.45 18.78 -2.45
C CYS A 58 30.43 18.61 -3.60
N LYS A 59 30.75 19.13 -4.79
CA LYS A 59 29.82 19.12 -5.94
C LYS A 59 29.52 17.71 -6.42
N GLU A 60 30.53 16.84 -6.42
CA GLU A 60 30.39 15.47 -6.91
C GLU A 60 29.64 14.60 -5.90
N ALA A 61 29.95 14.74 -4.60
CA ALA A 61 29.28 14.02 -3.51
C ALA A 61 27.77 14.35 -3.45
N SER A 62 27.42 15.64 -3.48
CA SER A 62 26.02 16.10 -3.47
C SER A 62 25.25 15.60 -4.70
N ALA A 63 25.86 15.66 -5.89
CA ALA A 63 25.24 15.17 -7.12
C ALA A 63 24.98 13.65 -7.11
N GLU A 64 25.93 12.86 -6.60
CA GLU A 64 25.76 11.41 -6.46
C GLU A 64 24.61 11.06 -5.49
N TYR A 65 24.53 11.77 -4.37
CA TYR A 65 23.46 11.57 -3.39
C TYR A 65 22.07 11.88 -3.97
N HIS A 66 21.90 13.01 -4.64
CA HIS A 66 20.63 13.35 -5.29
C HIS A 66 20.22 12.33 -6.37
N LYS A 67 21.20 11.78 -7.10
CA LYS A 67 20.95 10.71 -8.06
C LYS A 67 20.40 9.45 -7.37
N LYS A 68 20.99 9.05 -6.23
CA LYS A 68 20.52 7.92 -5.42
C LYS A 68 19.11 8.15 -4.87
N LEU A 69 18.80 9.35 -4.37
CA LEU A 69 17.46 9.69 -3.88
C LEU A 69 16.40 9.57 -4.98
N LYS A 70 16.69 10.09 -6.18
CA LYS A 70 15.78 9.99 -7.33
C LYS A 70 15.56 8.54 -7.76
N GLU A 71 16.59 7.70 -7.68
CA GLU A 71 16.48 6.27 -7.98
C GLU A 71 15.60 5.53 -6.96
N ILE A 72 15.77 5.82 -5.66
CA ILE A 72 14.92 5.29 -4.58
C ILE A 72 13.46 5.74 -4.76
N GLU A 73 13.23 7.00 -5.12
CA GLU A 73 11.90 7.53 -5.38
C GLU A 73 11.22 6.79 -6.55
N ASN A 74 11.93 6.58 -7.65
CA ASN A 74 11.44 5.83 -8.80
C ASN A 74 11.07 4.39 -8.44
N LEU A 75 11.91 3.71 -7.66
CA LEU A 75 11.64 2.35 -7.19
C LEU A 75 10.39 2.30 -6.30
N ARG A 76 10.24 3.26 -5.38
CA ARG A 76 9.04 3.38 -4.54
C ARG A 76 7.79 3.63 -5.38
N ALA A 77 7.86 4.52 -6.36
CA ALA A 77 6.75 4.82 -7.25
C ALA A 77 6.31 3.58 -8.06
N GLN A 78 7.26 2.78 -8.55
CA GLN A 78 6.97 1.52 -9.23
C GLN A 78 6.28 0.51 -8.30
N GLY A 79 6.80 0.34 -7.09
CA GLY A 79 6.19 -0.56 -6.09
C GLY A 79 4.75 -0.16 -5.73
N ILE A 80 4.48 1.14 -5.59
CA ILE A 80 3.13 1.65 -5.33
C ILE A 80 2.19 1.34 -6.50
N ARG A 81 2.63 1.49 -7.74
CA ARG A 81 1.81 1.16 -8.93
C ARG A 81 1.39 -0.30 -8.94
N ILE A 82 2.34 -1.20 -8.70
CA ILE A 82 2.08 -2.65 -8.66
C ILE A 82 1.08 -2.97 -7.54
N ARG A 83 1.32 -2.46 -6.33
CA ARG A 83 0.42 -2.66 -5.19
C ARG A 83 -1.00 -2.17 -5.49
N ASN A 84 -1.15 -1.00 -6.10
CA ASN A 84 -2.45 -0.46 -6.46
C ASN A 84 -3.18 -1.34 -7.48
N GLY A 85 -2.46 -1.93 -8.43
CA GLY A 85 -3.02 -2.92 -9.36
C GLY A 85 -3.66 -4.11 -8.62
N TYR A 86 -2.92 -4.74 -7.71
CA TYR A 86 -3.44 -5.87 -6.92
C TYR A 86 -4.64 -5.49 -6.04
N ILE A 87 -4.64 -4.28 -5.48
CA ILE A 87 -5.77 -3.79 -4.67
C ILE A 87 -7.04 -3.69 -5.53
N GLU A 88 -6.94 -3.11 -6.72
CA GLU A 88 -8.09 -2.95 -7.62
C GLU A 88 -8.59 -4.29 -8.16
N ASP A 89 -7.69 -5.19 -8.54
CA ASP A 89 -8.05 -6.54 -8.98
C ASP A 89 -8.74 -7.32 -7.85
N GLY A 90 -8.22 -7.23 -6.62
CA GLY A 90 -8.84 -7.82 -5.44
C GLY A 90 -10.25 -7.28 -5.17
N LYS A 91 -10.46 -5.97 -5.31
CA LYS A 91 -11.79 -5.36 -5.17
C LYS A 91 -12.77 -5.86 -6.22
N LYS A 92 -12.36 -5.89 -7.50
CA LYS A 92 -13.18 -6.40 -8.61
C LYS A 92 -13.56 -7.86 -8.37
N LEU A 93 -12.60 -8.69 -8.01
CA LEU A 93 -12.82 -10.11 -7.75
C LEU A 93 -13.80 -10.32 -6.59
N ARG A 94 -13.70 -9.53 -5.52
CA ARG A 94 -14.63 -9.58 -4.40
C ARG A 94 -16.06 -9.27 -4.84
N ILE A 95 -16.25 -8.17 -5.57
CA ILE A 95 -17.57 -7.76 -6.08
C ILE A 95 -18.17 -8.85 -6.98
N GLN A 96 -17.37 -9.41 -7.89
CA GLN A 96 -17.82 -10.49 -8.78
C GLN A 96 -18.24 -11.74 -8.01
N ARG A 97 -17.41 -12.18 -7.05
CA ARG A 97 -17.73 -13.35 -6.21
C ARG A 97 -18.97 -13.12 -5.36
N GLU A 98 -19.15 -11.93 -4.81
CA GLU A 98 -20.31 -11.58 -4.01
C GLU A 98 -21.59 -11.56 -4.85
N ALA A 99 -21.53 -11.02 -6.08
CA ALA A 99 -22.65 -11.07 -7.02
C ALA A 99 -23.02 -12.53 -7.38
N GLU A 100 -22.02 -13.37 -7.66
CA GLU A 100 -22.25 -14.78 -7.99
C GLU A 100 -22.81 -15.57 -6.79
N LEU A 101 -22.29 -15.34 -5.58
CA LEU A 101 -22.83 -15.95 -4.36
C LEU A 101 -24.30 -15.59 -4.15
N ASN A 102 -24.67 -14.32 -4.35
CA ASN A 102 -26.05 -13.88 -4.23
C ASN A 102 -26.94 -14.53 -5.29
N ARG A 103 -26.47 -14.62 -6.54
CA ARG A 103 -27.18 -15.32 -7.61
C ARG A 103 -27.44 -16.78 -7.25
N LEU A 104 -26.39 -17.53 -6.88
CA LEU A 104 -26.50 -18.94 -6.52
C LEU A 104 -27.41 -19.14 -5.31
N ARG A 105 -27.38 -18.23 -4.34
CA ARG A 105 -28.28 -18.25 -3.18
C ARG A 105 -29.73 -18.11 -3.60
N THR A 106 -30.05 -17.18 -4.50
CA THR A 106 -31.42 -17.01 -5.02
C THR A 106 -31.87 -18.23 -5.83
N GLU A 107 -31.00 -18.77 -6.68
CA GLU A 107 -31.30 -19.99 -7.45
C GLU A 107 -31.56 -21.20 -6.54
N LEU A 108 -30.75 -21.37 -5.49
CA LEU A 108 -30.91 -22.42 -4.49
C LEU A 108 -32.24 -22.30 -3.74
N GLU A 109 -32.59 -21.11 -3.25
CA GLU A 109 -33.85 -20.92 -2.54
C GLU A 109 -35.06 -21.16 -3.46
N ALA A 110 -35.01 -20.70 -4.71
CA ALA A 110 -36.05 -21.01 -5.68
C ALA A 110 -36.14 -22.52 -5.97
N ALA A 111 -35.01 -23.24 -6.05
CA ALA A 111 -34.99 -24.69 -6.23
C ALA A 111 -35.59 -25.42 -5.02
N LYS A 112 -35.26 -25.00 -3.80
CA LYS A 112 -35.84 -25.57 -2.56
C LYS A 112 -37.34 -25.42 -2.52
N ILE A 113 -37.87 -24.25 -2.90
CA ILE A 113 -39.32 -24.01 -2.97
C ILE A 113 -39.96 -24.97 -3.97
N ARG A 114 -39.39 -25.11 -5.18
CA ARG A 114 -39.90 -26.05 -6.19
C ARG A 114 -39.92 -27.50 -5.72
N VAL A 115 -38.90 -27.92 -4.96
CA VAL A 115 -38.88 -29.27 -4.36
C VAL A 115 -39.99 -29.41 -3.33
N ARG A 116 -40.16 -28.43 -2.44
CA ARG A 116 -41.23 -28.42 -1.44
C ARG A 116 -42.62 -28.51 -2.08
N GLU A 117 -42.89 -27.68 -3.09
CA GLU A 117 -44.18 -27.69 -3.81
C GLU A 117 -44.46 -29.04 -4.47
N ARG A 118 -43.44 -29.65 -5.09
CA ARG A 118 -43.57 -30.99 -5.69
C ARG A 118 -43.80 -32.07 -4.64
N GLU A 119 -43.15 -31.98 -3.49
CA GLU A 119 -43.38 -32.91 -2.37
C GLU A 119 -44.79 -32.78 -1.81
N GLU A 120 -45.31 -31.55 -1.68
CA GLU A 120 -46.69 -31.30 -1.25
C GLU A 120 -47.69 -31.87 -2.25
N MET A 121 -47.50 -31.62 -3.55
CA MET A 121 -48.33 -32.20 -4.61
C MET A 121 -48.28 -33.74 -4.62
N LEU A 122 -47.09 -34.31 -4.45
CA LEU A 122 -46.93 -35.77 -4.38
C LEU A 122 -47.63 -36.35 -3.13
N TRP A 123 -47.70 -35.57 -2.06
CA TRP A 123 -48.43 -35.96 -0.86
C TRP A 123 -49.94 -35.96 -1.10
N GLU A 124 -50.48 -34.93 -1.73
CA GLU A 124 -51.91 -34.85 -2.10
C GLU A 124 -52.32 -36.03 -2.99
N ILE A 125 -51.53 -36.32 -4.04
CA ILE A 125 -51.78 -37.47 -4.92
C ILE A 125 -51.76 -38.79 -4.16
N LYS A 126 -50.85 -38.95 -3.18
CA LYS A 126 -50.80 -40.17 -2.36
C LYS A 126 -52.04 -40.33 -1.50
N ASP A 127 -52.56 -39.24 -0.94
CA ASP A 127 -53.78 -39.25 -0.12
C ASP A 127 -55.01 -39.64 -0.97
N ASP A 128 -55.17 -39.01 -2.15
CA ASP A 128 -56.22 -39.34 -3.11
C ASP A 128 -56.20 -40.83 -3.50
N VAL A 129 -55.01 -41.39 -3.73
CA VAL A 129 -54.85 -42.82 -4.04
C VAL A 129 -55.28 -43.71 -2.88
N LEU A 130 -54.93 -43.36 -1.64
CA LEU A 130 -55.33 -44.13 -0.45
C LEU A 130 -56.85 -44.12 -0.26
N GLU A 131 -57.51 -42.99 -0.49
CA GLU A 131 -58.97 -42.88 -0.45
C GLU A 131 -59.65 -43.77 -1.50
N LEU A 132 -59.14 -43.79 -2.74
CA LEU A 132 -59.66 -44.66 -3.81
C LEU A 132 -59.59 -46.16 -3.46
N PHE A 133 -58.56 -46.57 -2.73
CA PHE A 133 -58.39 -47.96 -2.28
C PHE A 133 -59.06 -48.27 -0.93
N GLY A 134 -59.77 -47.32 -0.33
CA GLY A 134 -60.48 -47.51 0.94
C GLY A 134 -59.55 -47.75 2.14
N LEU A 135 -58.31 -47.30 2.08
CA LEU A 135 -57.33 -47.36 3.18
C LEU A 135 -57.42 -46.08 4.02
N GLN A 136 -57.08 -46.16 5.32
CA GLN A 136 -57.04 -44.97 6.18
C GLN A 136 -55.99 -43.95 5.69
N SER A 137 -56.32 -42.66 5.79
CA SER A 137 -55.45 -41.55 5.42
C SER A 137 -54.16 -41.53 6.26
N TYR A 138 -53.08 -41.06 5.66
CA TYR A 138 -51.74 -41.07 6.27
C TYR A 138 -51.53 -39.82 7.15
N ASP A 139 -51.18 -39.98 8.43
CA ASP A 139 -50.96 -38.84 9.35
C ASP A 139 -49.66 -38.08 9.03
N LYS A 140 -49.79 -36.78 8.68
CA LYS A 140 -48.68 -35.86 8.41
C LYS A 140 -47.74 -35.66 9.60
N SER A 141 -48.17 -35.95 10.83
CA SER A 141 -47.37 -35.78 12.05
C SER A 141 -46.21 -36.78 12.16
N ASN A 142 -46.28 -37.92 11.45
CA ASN A 142 -45.23 -38.95 11.41
C ASN A 142 -44.12 -38.68 10.39
N ARG A 143 -43.99 -37.44 9.90
CA ARG A 143 -42.93 -37.04 8.97
C ARG A 143 -41.59 -36.96 9.71
N SER A 144 -40.77 -38.00 9.60
CA SER A 144 -39.33 -37.88 9.88
C SER A 144 -38.72 -37.02 8.77
N TYR A 145 -38.11 -35.90 9.18
CA TYR A 145 -37.16 -35.14 8.37
C TYR A 145 -35.89 -35.96 8.14
#